data_AF-A0A1M6F3S3-F1
#
_entry.id   AF-A0A1M6F3S3-F1
#
_cell.length_a   1.000
_cell.length_b   1.000
_cell.length_c   1.000
_cell.angle_alpha   90.00
_cell.angle_beta   90.00
_cell.angle_gamma   90.00
#
_symmetry.space_group_name_H-M   'P 1'
#
loop_
_entity.id
_entity.type
_entity.pdbx_description
1 polymer ?
#
loop_
_entity_poly.entity_id
_entity_poly.type
_entity_poly.pdbx_seq_one_letter_code
_entity_poly.pdbx_strand_id
1 'polypeptide(L)'
;MSNCNDDKIIRVNMVKHRINQNKIKDVEGPVNFNLRCARIKLETEDEEILITNLDPAEADLKELKEIYNMHWGIETKYNLLKNGIKLEKFTGDTDRAVQQDFYASIYISNLASIMIADAQEEYDKLHQNSQKKHEYKINQRMAIAYLKEDLLHVLLQDDLQKAMKLYEKFVKKLSKHVVAIRRDRKFERPTRHNPKYGRTNKKLF
;
A
#
# COMPACT_ATOMS: atom_id res chain seq x y z
N MET A 1 -11.62 -23.32 18.72
CA MET A 1 -12.90 -22.99 19.36
C MET A 1 -12.79 -21.56 19.84
N SER A 2 -13.37 -20.61 19.10
CA SER A 2 -13.33 -19.18 19.43
C SER A 2 -14.09 -18.96 20.74
N ASN A 3 -13.48 -18.35 21.74
CA ASN A 3 -14.17 -18.01 22.97
C ASN A 3 -15.25 -16.98 22.64
N CYS A 4 -16.47 -17.17 23.16
CA CYS A 4 -17.61 -16.25 23.07
C CYS A 4 -17.29 -14.81 23.56
N ASN A 5 -16.11 -14.59 24.16
CA ASN A 5 -15.66 -13.29 24.64
C ASN A 5 -14.82 -12.48 23.62
N ASP A 6 -14.37 -13.08 22.53
CA ASP A 6 -13.42 -12.46 21.60
C ASP A 6 -14.11 -11.61 20.52
N ASP A 7 -15.43 -11.69 20.39
CA ASP A 7 -16.21 -10.87 19.46
C ASP A 7 -17.51 -10.42 20.12
N LYS A 8 -17.72 -9.11 20.23
CA LYS A 8 -18.85 -8.53 20.95
C LYS A 8 -19.42 -7.31 20.27
N ILE A 9 -20.73 -7.20 20.27
CA ILE A 9 -21.42 -5.97 19.88
C ILE A 9 -21.66 -5.14 21.14
N ILE A 10 -21.08 -3.94 21.16
CA ILE A 10 -21.22 -2.94 22.21
C ILE A 10 -22.21 -1.88 21.74
N ARG A 11 -23.24 -1.65 22.53
CA ARG A 11 -24.16 -0.54 22.33
C ARG A 11 -23.59 0.72 22.96
N VAL A 12 -23.28 1.72 22.14
CA VAL A 12 -22.80 3.03 22.59
C VAL A 12 -24.00 3.97 22.71
N ASN A 13 -24.23 4.45 23.93
CA ASN A 13 -25.26 5.45 24.21
C ASN A 13 -24.60 6.83 24.38
N MET A 14 -24.85 7.74 23.45
CA MET A 14 -24.36 9.12 23.49
C MET A 14 -25.45 10.03 24.05
N VAL A 15 -25.43 10.24 25.37
CA VAL A 15 -26.30 11.22 26.04
C VAL A 15 -25.79 12.64 25.83
N LYS A 16 -26.67 13.65 25.94
CA LYS A 16 -26.34 15.08 25.74
C LYS A 16 -25.08 15.52 26.50
N HIS A 17 -24.89 15.06 27.74
CA HIS A 17 -23.69 15.33 28.53
C HIS A 17 -22.41 14.82 27.85
N ARG A 18 -22.41 13.59 27.33
CA ARG A 18 -21.25 12.99 26.64
C ARG A 18 -20.97 13.64 25.30
N ILE A 19 -22.01 14.08 24.58
CA ILE A 19 -21.88 14.83 23.31
C ILE A 19 -21.16 16.16 23.57
N ASN A 20 -21.60 16.90 24.58
CA ASN A 20 -20.98 18.17 24.98
C ASN A 20 -19.53 17.99 25.43
N GLN A 21 -19.26 16.95 26.23
CA GLN A 21 -17.91 16.64 26.71
C GLN A 21 -16.94 16.31 25.57
N ASN A 22 -17.38 15.55 24.56
CA ASN A 22 -16.55 15.14 23.42
C ASN A 22 -16.54 16.18 22.28
N LYS A 23 -17.20 17.33 22.45
CA LYS A 23 -17.27 18.42 21.45
C LYS A 23 -17.73 17.96 20.06
N ILE A 24 -18.63 16.99 20.02
CA ILE A 24 -19.15 16.44 18.76
C ILE A 24 -20.13 17.46 18.17
N LYS A 25 -19.85 17.90 16.93
CA LYS A 25 -20.72 18.80 16.16
C LYS A 25 -21.72 17.99 15.34
N ASP A 26 -22.81 18.64 14.90
CA ASP A 26 -23.79 18.08 13.97
C ASP A 26 -24.61 16.87 14.49
N VAL A 27 -24.90 16.84 15.79
CA VAL A 27 -25.74 15.81 16.40
C VAL A 27 -26.93 16.43 17.14
N GLU A 28 -28.13 16.29 16.59
CA GLU A 28 -29.38 16.78 17.18
C GLU A 28 -29.93 15.80 18.22
N GLY A 29 -29.28 15.74 19.39
CA GLY A 29 -29.78 14.99 20.55
C GLY A 29 -29.09 13.65 20.81
N PRO A 30 -29.65 12.80 21.69
CA PRO A 30 -29.00 11.56 22.07
C PRO A 30 -28.97 10.56 20.90
N VAL A 31 -27.78 10.05 20.57
CA VAL A 31 -27.60 9.06 19.50
C VAL A 31 -27.13 7.75 20.10
N ASN A 32 -27.74 6.65 19.65
CA ASN A 32 -27.32 5.31 20.03
C ASN A 32 -26.90 4.56 18.77
N PHE A 33 -25.74 3.91 18.83
CA PHE A 33 -25.26 3.07 17.74
C PHE A 33 -24.54 1.85 18.29
N ASN A 34 -24.47 0.81 17.47
CA ASN A 34 -23.77 -0.42 17.82
C ASN A 34 -22.39 -0.40 17.17
N LEU A 35 -21.39 -0.86 17.92
CA LEU A 35 -20.05 -1.13 17.42
C LEU A 35 -19.69 -2.56 17.73
N ARG A 36 -19.10 -3.26 16.78
CA ARG A 36 -18.49 -4.56 17.01
C ARG A 36 -17.05 -4.37 17.47
N CYS A 37 -16.69 -5.08 18.53
CA CYS A 37 -15.36 -5.12 19.10
C CYS A 37 -14.83 -6.55 19.02
N ALA A 38 -13.82 -6.76 18.21
CA ALA A 38 -13.18 -8.05 17.96
C ALA A 38 -11.77 -8.06 18.54
N ARG A 39 -11.46 -9.03 19.39
CA ARG A 39 -10.14 -9.31 19.95
C ARG A 39 -9.46 -10.37 19.11
N ILE A 40 -8.32 -10.03 18.52
CA ILE A 40 -7.53 -10.92 17.68
C ILE A 40 -6.20 -11.19 18.37
N LYS A 41 -5.93 -12.47 18.62
CA LYS A 41 -4.61 -12.91 19.09
C LYS A 41 -3.63 -12.99 17.92
N LEU A 42 -2.48 -12.35 18.07
CA LEU A 42 -1.36 -12.44 17.15
C LEU A 42 -0.50 -13.67 17.47
N GLU A 43 0.36 -14.04 16.52
CA GLU A 43 1.33 -15.13 16.73
C GLU A 43 2.39 -14.80 17.79
N THR A 44 2.56 -13.51 18.12
CA THR A 44 3.49 -13.01 19.14
C THR A 44 2.90 -13.05 20.55
N GLU A 45 1.72 -13.64 20.75
CA GLU A 45 0.90 -13.62 21.98
C GLU A 45 0.29 -12.25 22.34
N ASP A 46 0.63 -11.19 21.59
CA ASP A 46 -0.02 -9.89 21.70
C ASP A 46 -1.48 -9.94 21.23
N GLU A 47 -2.30 -9.04 21.76
CA GLU A 47 -3.72 -8.92 21.41
C GLU A 47 -3.98 -7.59 20.71
N GLU A 48 -4.62 -7.66 19.55
CA GLU A 48 -5.17 -6.49 18.85
C GLU A 48 -6.68 -6.41 19.09
N ILE A 49 -7.20 -5.22 19.34
CA ILE A 49 -8.64 -4.97 19.45
C ILE A 49 -9.07 -4.12 18.26
N LEU A 50 -9.90 -4.71 17.40
CA LEU A 50 -10.51 -4.03 16.27
C LEU A 50 -11.91 -3.56 16.62
N ILE A 51 -12.21 -2.31 16.29
CA ILE A 51 -13.53 -1.71 16.43
C ILE A 51 -14.07 -1.44 15.03
N THR A 52 -15.24 -2.00 14.72
CA THR A 52 -15.84 -1.90 13.38
C THR A 52 -17.36 -1.77 13.46
N ASN A 53 -17.96 -1.25 12.40
CA ASN A 53 -19.41 -1.26 12.17
C ASN A 53 -19.85 -2.45 11.29
N LEU A 54 -18.92 -3.30 10.84
CA LEU A 54 -19.22 -4.51 10.06
C LEU A 54 -19.92 -5.56 10.91
N ASP A 55 -21.00 -6.12 10.37
CA ASP A 55 -21.77 -7.16 11.05
C ASP A 55 -20.99 -8.50 11.07
N PRO A 56 -21.09 -9.31 12.14
CA PRO A 56 -20.54 -10.66 12.14
C PRO A 56 -20.99 -11.57 10.98
N ALA A 57 -22.17 -11.31 10.40
CA ALA A 57 -22.65 -12.00 9.21
C ALA A 57 -21.99 -11.52 7.90
N GLU A 58 -21.44 -10.30 7.87
CA GLU A 58 -20.73 -9.75 6.69
C GLU A 58 -19.26 -10.13 6.66
N ALA A 59 -18.63 -10.22 7.84
CA ALA A 59 -17.24 -10.61 7.97
C ALA A 59 -17.03 -11.37 9.28
N ASP A 60 -16.55 -12.61 9.20
CA ASP A 60 -16.15 -13.34 10.40
C ASP A 60 -14.84 -12.78 11.01
N LEU A 61 -14.42 -13.31 12.17
CA LEU A 61 -13.19 -12.85 12.83
C LEU A 61 -11.93 -13.02 11.97
N LYS A 62 -11.89 -14.05 11.12
CA LYS A 62 -10.74 -14.34 10.27
C LYS A 62 -10.71 -13.38 9.09
N GLU A 63 -11.84 -13.15 8.45
CA GLU A 63 -12.00 -12.17 7.38
C GLU A 63 -11.71 -10.75 7.88
N LEU A 64 -12.16 -10.40 9.10
CA LEU A 64 -11.85 -9.11 9.70
C LEU A 64 -10.33 -8.92 9.92
N LYS A 65 -9.63 -9.98 10.34
CA LYS A 65 -8.15 -9.98 10.43
C LYS A 65 -7.51 -9.74 9.06
N GLU A 66 -8.02 -10.39 8.01
CA GLU A 66 -7.52 -10.24 6.65
C GLU A 66 -7.76 -8.82 6.11
N ILE A 67 -8.96 -8.26 6.31
CA ILE A 67 -9.30 -6.88 5.94
C ILE A 67 -8.39 -5.88 6.66
N TYR A 68 -8.19 -6.06 7.97
CA TYR A 68 -7.28 -5.19 8.72
C TYR A 68 -5.84 -5.30 8.24
N ASN A 69 -5.38 -6.51 7.87
CA ASN A 69 -4.06 -6.69 7.28
C ASN A 69 -3.91 -5.93 5.95
N MET A 70 -4.97 -5.78 5.15
CA MET A 70 -4.92 -4.98 3.92
C MET A 70 -4.59 -3.50 4.17
N HIS A 71 -4.84 -2.98 5.38
CA HIS A 71 -4.47 -1.62 5.78
C HIS A 71 -2.95 -1.37 5.68
N TRP A 72 -2.11 -2.37 5.98
CA TRP A 72 -0.65 -2.26 5.87
C TRP A 72 -0.17 -1.96 4.43
N GLY A 73 -1.02 -2.22 3.42
CA GLY A 73 -0.79 -1.80 2.05
C GLY A 73 -0.58 -0.28 1.93
N ILE A 74 -1.28 0.51 2.75
CA ILE A 74 -1.19 1.98 2.77
C ILE A 74 0.19 2.44 3.26
N GLU A 75 0.71 1.85 4.35
CA GLU A 75 2.04 2.19 4.85
C GLU A 75 3.13 1.88 3.82
N THR A 76 2.99 0.76 3.12
CA THR A 76 3.90 0.40 2.03
C THR A 76 3.85 1.45 0.92
N LYS A 77 2.66 1.97 0.57
CA LYS A 77 2.50 3.07 -0.40
C LYS A 77 3.11 4.37 0.11
N TYR A 78 2.95 4.74 1.38
CA TYR A 78 3.62 5.92 1.94
C TYR A 78 5.14 5.81 1.88
N ASN A 79 5.69 4.64 2.23
CA ASN A 79 7.12 4.37 2.09
C ASN A 79 7.57 4.47 0.62
N LEU A 80 6.77 3.99 -0.32
CA LEU A 80 7.04 4.12 -1.76
C LEU A 80 7.08 5.59 -2.20
N LEU A 81 6.10 6.38 -1.79
CA LEU A 81 6.01 7.81 -2.12
C LEU A 81 7.19 8.59 -1.54
N LYS A 82 7.46 8.44 -0.23
CA LYS A 82 8.51 9.16 0.47
C LYS A 82 9.92 8.72 0.06
N ASN A 83 10.19 7.42 0.04
CA ASN A 83 11.55 6.91 -0.16
C ASN A 83 11.84 6.43 -1.58
N GLY A 84 10.83 5.93 -2.30
CA GLY A 84 10.96 5.48 -3.68
C GLY A 84 10.91 6.63 -4.68
N ILE A 85 9.79 7.38 -4.67
CA ILE A 85 9.55 8.49 -5.60
C ILE A 85 10.27 9.76 -5.14
N LYS A 86 10.40 9.95 -3.82
CA LYS A 86 10.92 11.16 -3.16
C LYS A 86 9.95 12.34 -3.22
N LEU A 87 8.71 12.09 -2.82
CA LEU A 87 7.62 13.06 -2.81
C LEU A 87 7.97 14.39 -2.13
N GLU A 88 8.82 14.35 -1.09
CA GLU A 88 9.21 15.54 -0.31
C GLU A 88 10.38 16.32 -0.94
N LYS A 89 10.91 15.88 -2.10
CA LYS A 89 12.01 16.53 -2.81
C LYS A 89 11.47 17.50 -3.86
N PHE A 90 11.03 18.67 -3.42
CA PHE A 90 10.52 19.74 -4.27
C PHE A 90 11.64 20.43 -5.06
N THR A 91 11.28 20.90 -6.26
CA THR A 91 12.14 21.60 -7.22
C THR A 91 12.08 23.12 -7.08
N GLY A 92 11.04 23.65 -6.41
CA GLY A 92 10.87 25.06 -6.12
C GLY A 92 10.24 25.30 -4.74
N ASP A 93 10.24 26.56 -4.33
CA ASP A 93 9.79 27.06 -3.03
C ASP A 93 8.42 27.74 -3.08
N THR A 94 7.93 28.11 -4.26
CA THR A 94 6.59 28.67 -4.43
C THR A 94 5.51 27.61 -4.18
N ASP A 95 4.37 28.02 -3.62
CA ASP A 95 3.21 27.15 -3.40
C ASP A 95 2.80 26.38 -4.66
N ARG A 96 2.84 27.04 -5.82
CA ARG A 96 2.53 26.43 -7.11
C ARG A 96 3.52 25.33 -7.48
N ALA A 97 4.82 25.56 -7.32
CA ALA A 97 5.84 24.56 -7.61
C ALA A 97 5.71 23.34 -6.70
N VAL A 98 5.49 23.57 -5.40
CA VAL A 98 5.26 22.49 -4.41
C VAL A 98 4.04 21.64 -4.78
N GLN A 99 2.91 22.28 -5.13
CA GLN A 99 1.71 21.56 -5.56
C GLN A 99 1.96 20.77 -6.86
N GLN A 100 2.62 21.36 -7.85
CA GLN A 100 2.93 20.69 -9.11
C GLN A 100 3.77 19.42 -8.89
N ASP A 101 4.84 19.52 -8.09
CA ASP A 101 5.71 18.39 -7.77
C ASP A 101 4.98 17.29 -6.98
N PHE A 102 4.11 17.69 -6.05
CA PHE A 102 3.27 16.76 -5.31
C PHE A 102 2.35 15.99 -6.25
N TYR A 103 1.56 16.69 -7.08
CA TYR A 103 0.61 16.04 -7.99
C TYR A 103 1.31 15.21 -9.08
N ALA A 104 2.43 15.69 -9.62
CA ALA A 104 3.23 14.92 -10.57
C ALA A 104 3.75 13.61 -9.95
N SER A 105 4.21 13.67 -8.69
CA SER A 105 4.69 12.47 -7.97
C SER A 105 3.57 11.46 -7.72
N ILE A 106 2.37 11.91 -7.35
CA ILE A 106 1.20 11.05 -7.19
C ILE A 106 0.79 10.43 -8.53
N TYR A 107 0.75 11.23 -9.60
CA TYR A 107 0.42 10.78 -10.95
C TYR A 107 1.39 9.69 -11.43
N ILE A 108 2.71 9.92 -11.32
CA ILE A 108 3.73 8.91 -11.64
C ILE A 108 3.54 7.64 -10.80
N SER A 109 3.19 7.78 -9.53
CA SER A 109 2.93 6.64 -8.65
C SER A 109 1.74 5.80 -9.12
N ASN A 110 0.70 6.43 -9.66
CA ASN A 110 -0.49 5.74 -10.17
C ASN A 110 -0.20 5.06 -11.51
N LEU A 111 0.50 5.74 -12.42
CA LEU A 111 0.99 5.13 -13.66
C LEU A 111 1.88 3.91 -13.36
N ALA A 112 2.75 4.01 -12.35
CA ALA A 112 3.56 2.89 -11.91
C ALA A 112 2.71 1.69 -11.51
N SER A 113 1.65 1.93 -10.72
CA SER A 113 0.74 0.90 -10.26
C SER A 113 0.04 0.19 -11.42
N ILE A 114 -0.38 0.91 -12.46
CA ILE A 114 -0.99 0.32 -13.66
C ILE A 114 0.02 -0.58 -14.37
N MET A 115 1.23 -0.10 -14.62
CA MET A 115 2.24 -0.88 -15.35
C MET A 115 2.73 -2.10 -14.57
N ILE A 116 2.76 -1.99 -13.24
CA ILE A 116 3.04 -3.13 -12.36
C ILE A 116 1.94 -4.18 -12.51
N ALA A 117 0.67 -3.79 -12.62
CA ALA A 117 -0.43 -4.72 -12.82
C ALA A 117 -0.30 -5.46 -14.16
N ASP A 118 -0.08 -4.72 -15.25
CA ASP A 118 0.10 -5.32 -16.58
C ASP A 118 1.33 -6.25 -16.64
N ALA A 119 2.43 -5.84 -16.02
CA ALA A 119 3.64 -6.66 -15.95
C ALA A 119 3.46 -7.91 -15.06
N GLN A 120 2.64 -7.80 -14.01
CA GLN A 120 2.27 -8.94 -13.17
C GLN A 120 1.44 -9.94 -13.97
N GLU A 121 0.44 -9.48 -14.72
CA GLU A 121 -0.37 -10.33 -15.58
C GLU A 121 0.50 -11.07 -16.63
N GLU A 122 1.42 -10.36 -17.28
CA GLU A 122 2.38 -10.96 -18.21
C GLU A 122 3.27 -12.01 -17.53
N TYR A 123 3.75 -11.71 -16.32
CA TYR A 123 4.57 -12.64 -15.55
C TYR A 123 3.78 -13.90 -15.18
N ASP A 124 2.53 -13.75 -14.72
CA ASP A 124 1.66 -14.84 -14.29
C ASP A 124 1.31 -15.75 -15.47
N LYS A 125 1.00 -15.18 -16.65
CA LYS A 125 0.78 -15.94 -17.90
C LYS A 125 2.00 -16.80 -18.26
N LEU A 126 3.21 -16.24 -18.20
CA LEU A 126 4.44 -16.97 -18.53
C LEU A 126 4.78 -18.08 -17.53
N HIS A 127 4.25 -18.02 -16.32
CA HIS A 127 4.62 -18.90 -15.20
C HIS A 127 3.46 -19.73 -14.65
N GLN A 128 2.31 -19.74 -15.32
CA GLN A 128 1.09 -20.42 -14.88
C GLN A 128 1.30 -21.91 -14.58
N ASN A 129 2.19 -22.57 -15.32
CA ASN A 129 2.50 -24.00 -15.16
C ASN A 129 3.79 -24.28 -14.38
N SER A 130 4.40 -23.25 -13.77
CA SER A 130 5.66 -23.40 -13.06
C SER A 130 5.44 -23.84 -11.61
N GLN A 131 6.09 -24.92 -11.18
CA GLN A 131 6.06 -25.37 -9.78
C GLN A 131 7.04 -24.56 -8.92
N LYS A 132 6.74 -23.28 -8.70
CA LYS A 132 7.56 -22.42 -7.83
C LYS A 132 7.16 -22.55 -6.36
N LYS A 133 8.17 -22.56 -5.48
CA LYS A 133 7.98 -22.59 -4.01
C LYS A 133 7.22 -21.38 -3.46
N HIS A 134 7.32 -20.23 -4.13
CA HIS A 134 6.74 -18.97 -3.67
C HIS A 134 5.94 -18.31 -4.79
N GLU A 135 4.94 -17.53 -4.38
CA GLU A 135 4.36 -16.49 -5.23
C GLU A 135 5.37 -15.37 -5.45
N TYR A 136 5.28 -14.70 -6.59
CA TYR A 136 6.18 -13.62 -6.97
C TYR A 136 5.38 -12.41 -7.36
N LYS A 137 5.85 -11.24 -6.93
CA LYS A 137 5.31 -9.95 -7.37
C LYS A 137 6.35 -9.12 -8.10
N ILE A 138 5.90 -8.27 -9.02
CA ILE A 138 6.79 -7.27 -9.65
C ILE A 138 7.47 -6.41 -8.58
N ASN A 139 8.76 -6.17 -8.78
CA ASN A 139 9.54 -5.29 -7.94
C ASN A 139 9.17 -3.83 -8.19
N GLN A 140 8.33 -3.26 -7.32
CA GLN A 140 7.84 -1.89 -7.42
C GLN A 140 8.97 -0.83 -7.50
N ARG A 141 10.12 -1.06 -6.85
CA ARG A 141 11.25 -0.12 -6.92
C ARG A 141 11.89 -0.11 -8.31
N MET A 142 11.93 -1.27 -8.98
CA MET A 142 12.42 -1.35 -10.35
C MET A 142 11.44 -0.72 -11.32
N ALA A 143 10.13 -0.91 -11.14
CA ALA A 143 9.10 -0.21 -11.90
C ALA A 143 9.33 1.31 -11.84
N ILE A 144 9.45 1.89 -10.65
CA ILE A 144 9.70 3.34 -10.50
C ILE A 144 10.98 3.79 -11.19
N ALA A 145 12.06 3.01 -11.09
CA ALA A 145 13.31 3.36 -11.77
C ALA A 145 13.13 3.39 -13.28
N TYR A 146 12.51 2.36 -13.86
CA TYR A 146 12.32 2.29 -15.31
C TYR A 146 11.29 3.30 -15.81
N LEU A 147 10.26 3.63 -15.04
CA LEU A 147 9.31 4.67 -15.41
C LEU A 147 10.00 6.02 -15.66
N LYS A 148 10.96 6.41 -14.81
CA LYS A 148 11.63 7.70 -14.97
C LYS A 148 12.39 7.82 -16.29
N GLU A 149 12.83 6.71 -16.86
CA GLU A 149 13.62 6.68 -18.10
C GLU A 149 12.74 6.33 -19.32
N ASP A 150 12.04 5.20 -19.26
CA ASP A 150 11.36 4.61 -20.42
C ASP A 150 9.94 5.16 -20.61
N LEU A 151 9.22 5.55 -19.55
CA LEU A 151 7.84 6.04 -19.67
C LEU A 151 7.78 7.39 -20.36
N LEU A 152 8.75 8.28 -20.09
CA LEU A 152 8.79 9.58 -20.76
C LEU A 152 8.86 9.39 -22.29
N HIS A 153 9.60 8.38 -22.76
CA HIS A 153 9.64 8.05 -24.18
C HIS A 153 8.33 7.49 -24.73
N VAL A 154 7.52 6.79 -23.91
CA VAL A 154 6.17 6.36 -24.30
C VAL A 154 5.21 7.55 -24.37
N LEU A 155 5.23 8.42 -23.36
CA LEU A 155 4.29 9.56 -23.25
C LEU A 155 4.55 10.67 -24.26
N LEU A 156 5.82 10.90 -24.62
CA LEU A 156 6.22 11.91 -25.59
C LEU A 156 6.20 11.40 -27.04
N GLN A 157 5.75 10.18 -27.28
CA GLN A 157 5.66 9.62 -28.62
C GLN A 157 4.34 10.04 -29.28
N ASP A 158 4.42 10.82 -30.35
CA ASP A 158 3.25 11.31 -31.08
C ASP A 158 2.52 10.20 -31.85
N ASP A 159 3.26 9.18 -32.29
CA ASP A 159 2.73 8.03 -33.00
C ASP A 159 2.23 6.96 -32.01
N LEU A 160 0.91 6.78 -31.94
CA LEU A 160 0.26 5.83 -31.04
C LEU A 160 0.75 4.38 -31.23
N GLN A 161 1.00 3.95 -32.47
CA GLN A 161 1.47 2.59 -32.74
C GLN A 161 2.89 2.38 -32.20
N LYS A 162 3.75 3.38 -32.34
CA LYS A 162 5.09 3.34 -31.74
C LYS A 162 5.02 3.42 -30.22
N ALA A 163 4.15 4.25 -29.66
CA ALA A 163 3.94 4.36 -28.21
C ALA A 163 3.51 3.01 -27.62
N MET A 164 2.53 2.34 -28.24
CA MET A 164 2.08 1.00 -27.83
C MET A 164 3.21 -0.03 -27.89
N LYS A 165 4.02 -0.05 -28.96
CA LYS A 165 5.18 -0.96 -29.06
C LYS A 165 6.22 -0.71 -27.95
N LEU A 166 6.49 0.56 -27.64
CA LEU A 166 7.40 0.92 -26.54
C LEU A 166 6.82 0.50 -25.19
N TYR A 167 5.51 0.69 -24.99
CA TYR A 167 4.79 0.26 -23.80
C TYR A 167 4.86 -1.26 -23.60
N GLU A 168 4.54 -2.06 -24.63
CA GLU A 168 4.63 -3.52 -24.56
C GLU A 168 6.06 -4.00 -24.24
N LYS A 169 7.06 -3.37 -24.87
CA LYS A 169 8.47 -3.65 -24.58
C LYS A 169 8.82 -3.34 -23.13
N PHE A 170 8.30 -2.24 -22.60
CA PHE A 170 8.47 -1.84 -21.21
C PHE A 170 7.84 -2.86 -20.25
N VAL A 171 6.59 -3.25 -20.48
CA VAL A 171 5.87 -4.26 -19.67
C VAL A 171 6.63 -5.58 -19.67
N LYS A 172 7.09 -6.07 -20.82
CA LYS A 172 7.91 -7.30 -20.94
C LYS A 172 9.27 -7.20 -20.25
N LYS A 173 9.87 -6.01 -20.21
CA LYS A 173 11.11 -5.77 -19.46
C LYS A 173 10.82 -5.86 -17.96
N LEU A 174 9.75 -5.20 -17.52
CA LEU A 174 9.37 -5.13 -16.12
C LEU A 174 8.94 -6.49 -15.55
N SER A 175 8.24 -7.33 -16.34
CA SER A 175 7.76 -8.66 -15.91
C SER A 175 8.89 -9.61 -15.51
N LYS A 176 10.13 -9.36 -15.94
CA LYS A 176 11.32 -10.12 -15.54
C LYS A 176 11.84 -9.75 -14.15
N HIS A 177 11.46 -8.60 -13.62
CA HIS A 177 11.94 -8.08 -12.35
C HIS A 177 10.97 -8.39 -11.21
N VAL A 178 11.03 -9.61 -10.69
CA VAL A 178 10.15 -10.08 -9.63
C VAL A 178 10.86 -10.28 -8.29
N VAL A 179 10.08 -10.23 -7.21
CA VAL A 179 10.49 -10.56 -5.86
C VAL A 179 9.51 -11.56 -5.26
N ALA A 180 10.04 -12.58 -4.56
CA ALA A 180 9.21 -13.58 -3.91
C ALA A 180 8.40 -12.98 -2.75
N ILE A 181 7.11 -13.28 -2.70
CA ILE A 181 6.25 -13.01 -1.54
C ILE A 181 6.50 -14.13 -0.54
N ARG A 182 6.97 -13.76 0.65
CA ARG A 182 7.22 -14.69 1.76
C ARG A 182 6.22 -14.40 2.86
N ARG A 183 5.14 -15.17 2.88
CA ARG A 183 4.15 -15.15 3.96
C ARG A 183 4.80 -15.68 5.25
N ASP A 184 4.33 -15.19 6.40
CA ASP A 184 4.68 -15.68 7.74
C ASP A 184 6.19 -15.72 8.04
N ARG A 185 6.84 -14.59 7.74
CA ARG A 185 8.28 -14.46 7.96
C ARG A 185 8.59 -14.41 9.46
N LYS A 186 9.08 -15.52 10.01
CA LYS A 186 9.44 -15.65 11.44
C LYS A 186 10.73 -14.98 11.87
N PHE A 187 11.70 -14.83 10.95
CA PHE A 187 13.02 -14.32 11.29
C PHE A 187 13.20 -12.87 10.86
N GLU A 188 13.68 -12.05 11.79
CA GLU A 188 14.04 -10.66 11.54
C GLU A 188 15.00 -10.52 10.37
N ARG A 189 14.97 -9.37 9.70
CA ARG A 189 16.00 -9.06 8.72
C ARG A 189 17.25 -8.69 9.49
N PRO A 190 18.40 -9.32 9.23
CA PRO A 190 19.65 -8.82 9.77
C PRO A 190 19.75 -7.36 9.36
N THR A 191 19.84 -6.47 10.35
CA THR A 191 20.02 -5.04 10.12
C THR A 191 21.26 -4.90 9.25
N ARG A 192 21.12 -4.28 8.08
CA ARG A 192 22.29 -3.97 7.25
C ARG A 192 23.23 -3.16 8.13
N HIS A 193 24.46 -3.65 8.33
CA HIS A 193 25.50 -2.89 9.00
C HIS A 193 25.57 -1.53 8.31
N ASN A 194 25.27 -0.45 9.03
CA ASN A 194 25.46 0.89 8.50
C ASN A 194 26.97 1.05 8.26
N PRO A 195 27.45 1.08 7.00
CA PRO A 195 28.85 1.34 6.77
C PRO A 195 29.19 2.67 7.43
N LYS A 196 30.34 2.72 8.12
CA LYS A 196 30.86 3.91 8.84
C LYS A 196 30.90 5.18 7.98
N TYR A 197 30.84 5.02 6.66
CA TYR A 197 30.74 6.08 5.67
C TYR A 197 29.49 5.89 4.81
N GLY A 198 28.72 6.96 4.62
CA GLY A 198 27.58 6.98 3.71
C GLY A 198 28.03 6.68 2.28
N ARG A 199 27.36 5.73 1.60
CA ARG A 199 27.54 5.51 0.16
C ARG A 199 26.84 6.63 -0.63
N THR A 200 27.33 7.86 -0.50
CA THR A 200 26.94 9.02 -1.29
C THR A 200 28.07 9.39 -2.23
N ASN A 201 28.19 8.61 -3.31
CA ASN A 201 28.62 9.12 -4.61
C ASN A 201 27.51 8.80 -5.61
N LYS A 202 26.32 9.38 -5.39
CA LYS A 202 25.39 9.57 -6.51
C LYS A 202 25.78 10.89 -7.13
N LYS A 203 26.44 10.83 -8.30
CA LYS A 203 26.63 12.01 -9.14
C LYS A 203 25.27 12.69 -9.29
N LEU A 204 25.21 13.95 -8.88
CA LEU A 204 24.10 14.84 -9.16
C LEU A 204 24.03 14.98 -10.68
N PHE A 205 22.86 14.67 -11.24
CA PHE A 205 22.42 15.31 -12.48
C PHE A 205 21.80 16.64 -12.07
#